data_AF-A0A8S3AQM1-F1
#
_entry.id   AF-A0A8S3AQM1-F1
#
_cell.length_a   1.000
_cell.length_b   1.000
_cell.length_c   1.000
_cell.angle_alpha   90.00
_cell.angle_beta   90.00
_cell.angle_gamma   90.00
#
_symmetry.space_group_name_H-M   'P 1'
#
loop_
_entity.id
_entity.type
_entity.pdbx_description
1 polymer ?
#
loop_
_entity_poly.entity_id
_entity_poly.type
_entity_poly.pdbx_seq_one_letter_code
_entity_poly.pdbx_strand_id
1 'polypeptide(L)' 'DNGPDAVCVYSQVEIDILDVNDCPPEIDFILPDNHSQKNMFYINEEQEIHTRLFHLSVSDKDSVNNKIILKLLTHQNLFQ' A
#
# COMPACT_ATOMS: atom_id res chain seq x y z
N ASP A 1 34.15 3.49 -58.71
CA ASP A 1 33.61 4.13 -57.51
C ASP A 1 32.12 4.32 -57.73
N ASN A 2 31.29 3.38 -57.26
CA ASN A 2 29.83 3.36 -57.44
C ASN A 2 29.25 2.45 -56.32
N GLY A 3 29.48 2.81 -55.06
CA GLY A 3 28.84 2.16 -53.92
C GLY A 3 27.40 2.66 -53.76
N PRO A 4 26.46 1.82 -53.29
CA PRO A 4 25.06 2.22 -53.14
C PRO A 4 24.90 3.37 -52.13
N ASP A 5 23.91 4.23 -52.38
CA ASP A 5 23.59 5.40 -51.56
C ASP A 5 23.27 5.02 -50.10
N ALA A 6 23.64 5.89 -49.16
CA ALA A 6 23.37 5.69 -47.74
C ALA A 6 21.85 5.71 -47.47
N VAL A 7 21.31 4.58 -47.03
CA VAL A 7 19.89 4.46 -46.67
C VAL A 7 19.71 4.79 -45.19
N CYS A 8 18.87 5.77 -44.88
CA CYS A 8 18.45 6.05 -43.51
C CYS A 8 17.25 5.16 -43.15
N VAL A 9 17.39 4.35 -42.11
CA VAL A 9 16.33 3.46 -41.61
C VAL A 9 16.04 3.84 -40.17
N TYR A 10 14.77 4.10 -39.87
CA TYR A 10 14.30 4.32 -38.51
C TYR A 10 13.68 3.03 -37.99
N SER A 11 13.99 2.68 -36.75
CA SER A 11 13.37 1.57 -36.02
C SER A 11 12.74 2.12 -34.74
N GLN A 12 11.51 1.71 -34.47
CA GLN A 12 10.82 2.04 -33.23
C GLN A 12 10.98 0.86 -32.26
N VAL A 13 11.44 1.17 -31.06
CA VAL A 13 11.53 0.21 -29.95
C VAL A 13 10.50 0.61 -28.92
N GLU A 14 9.59 -0.30 -28.61
CA GLU A 14 8.64 -0.18 -27.50
C GLU A 14 9.20 -0.96 -26.31
N ILE A 15 9.21 -0.32 -25.14
CA ILE A 15 9.67 -0.91 -23.89
C ILE A 15 8.55 -0.77 -22.88
N ASP A 16 7.98 -1.91 -22.50
CA ASP A 16 7.00 -2.00 -21.43
C ASP A 16 7.71 -2.28 -20.11
N ILE A 17 7.44 -1.44 -19.11
CA ILE A 17 7.92 -1.66 -17.74
C ILE A 17 6.85 -2.42 -16.99
N LEU A 18 7.21 -3.60 -16.51
CA LEU A 18 6.34 -4.42 -15.68
C LEU A 18 6.46 -4.00 -14.22
N ASP A 19 5.31 -3.84 -13.58
CA ASP A 19 5.22 -3.58 -12.15
C ASP A 19 5.66 -4.80 -11.34
N VAL A 20 6.41 -4.56 -10.27
CA VAL A 20 6.94 -5.59 -9.36
C VAL A 20 6.61 -5.15 -7.95
N ASN A 21 6.31 -6.10 -7.06
CA ASN A 21 5.99 -5.80 -5.67
C ASN A 21 7.24 -5.32 -4.91
N ASP A 22 7.46 -4.00 -4.87
CA ASP A 22 8.58 -3.36 -4.22
C ASP A 22 8.18 -2.20 -3.28
N CYS A 23 6.90 -1.85 -3.23
CA CYS A 23 6.36 -0.88 -2.29
C CYS A 23 5.68 -1.59 -1.10
N PRO A 24 6.16 -1.43 0.14
CA PRO A 24 5.46 -1.99 1.29
C PRO A 24 4.11 -1.28 1.52
N PRO A 25 3.09 -1.99 2.05
CA PRO A 25 1.80 -1.39 2.33
C PRO A 25 1.89 -0.35 3.46
N GLU A 26 1.18 0.76 3.28
CA GLU A 26 1.04 1.85 4.23
C GLU A 26 -0.29 1.70 5.00
N ILE A 27 -0.26 1.86 6.33
CA ILE A 27 -1.44 1.77 7.20
C ILE A 27 -1.78 3.14 7.75
N ASP A 28 -3.00 3.58 7.49
CA ASP A 28 -3.59 4.80 8.03
C ASP A 28 -4.70 4.50 9.03
N PHE A 29 -4.51 4.98 10.26
CA PHE A 29 -5.54 4.91 11.30
C PHE A 29 -6.43 6.16 11.25
N ILE A 30 -7.72 5.92 10.98
CA ILE A 30 -8.77 6.94 10.95
C ILE A 30 -9.55 6.83 12.26
N LEU A 31 -9.21 7.71 13.19
CA LEU A 31 -9.89 7.84 14.47
C LEU A 31 -11.20 8.65 14.32
N PRO A 32 -12.26 8.32 15.08
CA PRO A 32 -13.49 9.11 15.08
C PRO A 32 -13.27 10.54 15.61
N ASP A 33 -12.25 10.70 16.44
CA ASP A 33 -11.88 11.95 17.05
C ASP A 33 -10.74 12.53 16.20
N ASN A 34 -10.89 13.75 15.64
CA ASN A 34 -9.88 14.43 14.81
C ASN A 34 -8.61 14.85 15.59
N HIS A 35 -8.22 14.10 16.63
CA HIS A 35 -7.08 14.38 17.48
C HIS A 35 -5.78 14.05 16.74
N SER A 36 -4.79 14.92 16.90
CA SER A 36 -3.52 14.92 16.17
C SER A 36 -2.62 13.70 16.40
N GLN A 37 -3.04 12.73 17.21
CA GLN A 37 -2.32 11.51 17.52
C GLN A 37 -2.97 10.34 16.81
N LYS A 38 -2.54 10.07 15.56
CA LYS A 38 -3.15 9.06 14.68
C LYS A 38 -3.18 7.64 15.26
N ASN A 39 -2.42 7.32 16.30
CA ASN A 39 -2.17 5.94 16.74
C ASN A 39 -2.67 5.63 18.16
N MET A 40 -3.38 6.54 18.83
CA MET A 40 -3.87 6.33 20.19
C MET A 40 -5.33 6.73 20.31
N PHE A 41 -6.13 5.86 20.92
CA PHE A 41 -7.54 6.09 21.18
C PHE A 41 -7.89 5.62 22.59
N TYR A 42 -8.98 6.16 23.12
CA TYR A 42 -9.47 5.86 24.46
C TYR A 42 -10.91 5.32 24.36
N ILE A 43 -11.25 4.38 25.24
CA ILE A 43 -12.61 3.83 25.36
C ILE A 43 -13.08 3.98 26.81
N ASN A 44 -14.34 4.34 26.99
CA ASN A 44 -14.98 4.36 28.30
C ASN A 44 -15.42 2.95 28.71
N GLU A 45 -15.35 2.63 29.99
CA GLU A 45 -15.64 1.29 30.53
C GLU A 45 -17.10 0.84 30.31
N GLU A 46 -18.03 1.78 30.25
CA GLU A 46 -19.48 1.51 30.10
C GLU A 46 -19.95 1.50 28.62
N GLN A 47 -19.02 1.31 27.67
CA GLN A 47 -19.36 1.23 26.25
C GLN A 47 -20.05 -0.10 25.88
N GLU A 48 -20.98 -0.03 24.94
CA GLU A 48 -21.69 -1.20 24.44
C GLU A 48 -20.77 -2.17 23.69
N ILE A 49 -21.17 -3.44 23.67
CA ILE A 49 -20.49 -4.45 22.86
C ILE A 49 -20.66 -4.06 21.38
N HIS A 50 -19.58 -4.18 20.61
CA HIS A 50 -19.49 -3.74 19.20
C HIS A 50 -19.35 -2.23 18.97
N THR A 51 -18.97 -1.45 19.98
CA THR A 51 -18.52 -0.07 19.75
C THR A 51 -17.35 -0.04 18.76
N ARG A 52 -17.52 0.75 17.69
CA ARG A 52 -16.47 1.00 16.69
C ARG A 52 -15.39 1.88 17.31
N LEU A 53 -14.17 1.34 17.41
CA LEU A 53 -13.03 2.04 18.02
C LEU A 53 -12.34 2.96 17.01
N PHE A 54 -11.95 2.40 15.87
CA PHE A 54 -11.28 3.11 14.80
C PHE A 54 -11.58 2.47 13.46
N HIS A 55 -11.19 3.14 12.40
CA HIS A 55 -11.11 2.56 11.08
C HIS A 55 -9.65 2.56 10.63
N LEU A 56 -9.25 1.53 9.90
CA LEU A 56 -7.93 1.43 9.35
C LEU A 56 -8.06 1.35 7.83
N SER A 57 -7.26 2.13 7.13
CA SER A 57 -7.11 2.08 5.69
C SER A 57 -5.72 1.55 5.38
N VAL A 58 -5.62 0.62 4.44
CA VAL A 58 -4.34 0.13 3.93
C VAL A 58 -4.25 0.46 2.46
N SER A 59 -3.17 1.12 2.08
CA SER A 59 -2.86 1.42 0.69
C SER A 59 -1.50 0.87 0.34
N ASP A 60 -1.36 0.38 -0.88
CA ASP A 60 -0.12 -0.10 -1.42
C ASP A 60 0.00 0.48 -2.83
N LYS A 61 1.20 0.94 -3.18
CA LYS A 61 1.46 1.69 -4.41
C LYS A 61 1.67 0.76 -5.60
N ASP A 62 1.92 -0.53 -5.35
CA ASP A 62 2.09 -1.51 -6.41
C ASP A 62 0.73 -1.75 -7.09
N SER A 63 0.74 -1.88 -8.41
CA SER A 63 -0.44 -2.27 -9.17
C SER A 63 -0.70 -3.77 -9.05
N VAL A 64 0.36 -4.56 -8.83
CA VAL A 64 0.33 -6.01 -8.61
C VAL A 64 0.04 -6.32 -7.14
N ASN A 65 -1.11 -5.87 -6.66
CA ASN A 65 -1.57 -6.15 -5.30
C ASN A 65 -2.69 -7.19 -5.28
N ASN A 66 -2.29 -8.46 -5.27
CA ASN A 66 -3.24 -9.58 -5.27
C ASN A 66 -3.92 -9.79 -3.91
N LYS A 67 -3.29 -9.37 -2.79
CA LYS A 67 -3.82 -9.63 -1.45
C LYS A 67 -3.18 -8.76 -0.37
N ILE A 68 -4.02 -8.12 0.45
CA ILE A 68 -3.62 -7.49 1.70
C ILE A 68 -4.12 -8.37 2.86
N ILE A 69 -3.25 -8.69 3.82
CA ILE A 69 -3.59 -9.49 5.00
C ILE A 69 -3.33 -8.66 6.25
N LEU A 70 -4.39 -8.46 7.03
CA LEU A 70 -4.33 -7.79 8.32
C LEU A 70 -4.27 -8.81 9.45
N LYS A 71 -3.34 -8.63 10.38
CA LYS A 71 -3.22 -9.43 11.59
C LYS A 71 -3.15 -8.51 12.80
N LEU A 72 -4.08 -8.69 13.74
CA LEU A 72 -4.03 -8.01 15.03
C LEU A 72 -3.15 -8.81 15.97
N LEU A 73 -1.99 -8.26 16.33
CA LEU A 73 -1.10 -8.82 17.33
C LEU A 73 -1.35 -8.13 18.66
N THR A 74 -1.73 -8.91 19.68
CA THR A 74 -1.84 -8.42 21.06
C THR A 74 -0.53 -8.70 21.79
N HIS A 75 -0.28 -8.00 22.91
CA HIS A 75 0.92 -8.23 23.74
C HIS A 75 1.14 -9.71 24.10
N GLN A 76 0.07 -10.49 24.24
CA GLN A 76 0.13 -11.91 24.53
C GLN A 76 0.61 -12.77 23.35
N ASN A 77 0.48 -12.28 22.12
CA ASN A 77 0.75 -13.00 20.86
C ASN A 77 2.00 -12.48 20.12
N LEU A 78 2.76 -11.54 20.71
CA LEU A 78 3.91 -10.89 20.08
C LEU A 78 5.21 -11.72 20.14
N PHE A 79 5.28 -12.75 20.99
CA PHE A 79 6.48 -13.57 21.22
C PHE A 79 6.24 -15.08 21.08
N GLN A 80 5.17 -15.50 20.40
CA GLN A 80 4.89 -16.91 20.08
C GLN A 80 5.38 -17.29 18.70
#